data_AF-B6VGG9-F1
#
_entry.id   AF-B6VGG9-F1
#
_cell.length_a   1.000
_cell.length_b   1.000
_cell.length_c   1.000
_cell.angle_alpha   90.00
_cell.angle_beta   90.00
_cell.angle_gamma   90.00
#
_symmetry.space_group_name_H-M   'P 1'
#
loop_
_entity.id
_entity.type
_entity.pdbx_description
1 polymer ?
#
loop_
_entity_poly.entity_id
_entity_poly.type
_entity_poly.pdbx_seq_one_letter_code
_entity_poly.pdbx_strand_id
1 'polypeptide(L)' 'LESAWLPFSIWFFLVAILFLLFNLEIALLLPLPWATQLLSPTTSMIWAMIILLLLTLGLIYE' A
#
# COMPACT_ATOMS: atom_id res chain seq x y z
N LEU A 1 -24.40 33.17 -7.51
CA LEU A 1 -23.51 32.10 -8.00
C LEU A 1 -22.47 31.86 -6.92
N GLU A 2 -22.76 30.97 -5.99
CA GLU A 2 -21.84 30.63 -4.91
C GLU A 2 -20.74 29.70 -5.45
N SER A 3 -19.50 30.09 -5.21
CA SER A 3 -18.29 29.40 -5.62
C SER A 3 -18.12 28.10 -4.82
N ALA A 4 -18.54 26.98 -5.40
CA ALA A 4 -18.38 25.62 -4.88
C ALA A 4 -16.94 25.07 -5.01
N TRP A 5 -15.95 25.94 -4.83
CA TRP A 5 -14.53 25.56 -4.77
C TRP A 5 -13.99 25.97 -3.41
N LEU A 6 -14.37 25.19 -2.40
CA LEU A 6 -13.64 25.17 -1.14
C LEU A 6 -12.25 24.57 -1.45
N PRO A 7 -11.15 25.23 -1.04
CA PRO A 7 -9.81 24.69 -1.24
C PRO A 7 -9.72 23.33 -0.56
N PHE A 8 -9.42 22.30 -1.35
CA PHE A 8 -9.29 20.94 -0.85
C PHE A 8 -8.10 20.87 0.10
N SER A 9 -8.31 20.36 1.31
CA SER A 9 -7.24 20.19 2.28
C SER A 9 -6.38 18.99 1.87
N ILE A 10 -5.17 19.25 1.38
CA ILE A 10 -4.18 18.24 0.94
C ILE A 10 -3.91 17.19 2.03
N TRP A 11 -4.00 17.59 3.30
CA TRP A 11 -3.90 16.70 4.45
C TRP A 11 -4.93 15.56 4.44
N PHE A 12 -6.16 15.82 3.99
CA PHE A 12 -7.21 14.81 3.91
C PHE A 12 -6.99 13.86 2.73
N PHE A 13 -6.40 14.37 1.64
CA PHE A 13 -6.01 13.57 0.48
C PHE A 13 -4.88 12.60 0.82
N LEU A 14 -3.82 13.10 1.47
CA LEU A 14 -2.66 12.29 1.87
C LEU A 14 -3.09 11.14 2.80
N VAL A 15 -3.98 11.41 3.77
CA VAL A 15 -4.52 10.37 4.67
C VAL A 15 -5.29 9.28 3.91
N ALA A 16 -6.03 9.64 2.87
CA ALA A 16 -6.77 8.67 2.06
C ALA A 16 -5.82 7.75 1.26
N ILE A 17 -4.75 8.30 0.68
CA ILE A 17 -3.70 7.51 0.00
C ILE A 17 -3.00 6.60 1.01
N LEU A 18 -2.66 7.12 2.18
CA LEU A 18 -1.99 6.36 3.24
C LEU A 18 -2.86 5.20 3.75
N PHE A 19 -4.17 5.43 3.90
CA PHE A 19 -5.14 4.39 4.24
C PHE A 19 -5.26 3.33 3.14
N LEU A 20 -5.34 3.73 1.87
CA LEU A 20 -5.41 2.82 0.74
C LEU A 20 -4.15 1.94 0.65
N LEU A 21 -2.98 2.55 0.81
CA LEU A 21 -1.67 1.90 0.71
C LEU A 21 -1.46 0.92 1.88
N PHE A 22 -1.78 1.33 3.10
CA PHE A 22 -1.73 0.43 4.27
C PHE A 22 -2.68 -0.76 4.16
N ASN A 23 -3.89 -0.54 3.61
CA ASN A 23 -4.84 -1.63 3.36
C ASN A 23 -4.27 -2.64 2.34
N LEU A 24 -3.58 -2.16 1.31
CA LEU A 24 -2.93 -3.00 0.30
C LEU A 24 -1.75 -3.81 0.87
N GLU A 25 -0.92 -3.21 1.74
CA GLU A 25 0.19 -3.93 2.40
C GLU A 25 -0.34 -5.09 3.26
N ILE A 26 -1.41 -4.86 4.04
CA ILE A 26 -2.05 -5.93 4.83
C ILE A 26 -2.62 -7.01 3.92
N ALA A 27 -3.26 -6.64 2.81
CA ALA A 27 -3.81 -7.60 1.85
C ALA A 27 -2.72 -8.50 1.25
N LEU A 28 -1.51 -7.98 1.02
CA LEU A 28 -0.35 -8.75 0.55
C LEU A 28 0.31 -9.60 1.63
N LEU A 29 0.24 -9.17 2.90
CA LEU A 29 0.73 -9.97 4.04
C LEU A 29 -0.18 -11.15 4.38
N LEU A 30 -1.50 -11.00 4.23
CA LEU A 30 -2.50 -12.03 4.56
C LEU A 30 -2.24 -13.40 3.89
N PRO A 31 -1.87 -13.51 2.60
CA PRO A 31 -1.63 -14.80 1.96
C PRO A 31 -0.27 -15.43 2.28
N LEU A 32 0.68 -14.73 2.91
CA LEU A 32 2.03 -15.26 3.18
C LEU A 32 2.05 -16.57 4.02
N PRO A 33 1.21 -16.73 5.07
CA PRO A 33 1.15 -17.99 5.81
C PRO A 33 0.74 -19.16 4.91
N TRP A 34 -0.21 -18.98 3.99
CA TRP A 34 -0.60 -20.01 3.03
C TRP A 34 0.44 -20.20 1.92
N ALA A 35 1.16 -19.13 1.55
CA ALA A 35 2.23 -19.20 0.56
C ALA A 35 3.41 -20.06 1.02
N THR A 36 3.58 -20.26 2.33
CA THR A 36 4.61 -21.17 2.88
C THR A 36 4.39 -22.65 2.50
N GLN A 37 3.16 -23.01 2.09
CA GLN A 37 2.80 -24.37 1.69
C GLN A 37 3.04 -24.66 0.20
N LEU A 38 3.46 -23.64 -0.58
CA LEU A 38 3.76 -23.79 -2.00
C LEU A 38 5.13 -24.46 -2.21
N LEU A 39 5.34 -24.99 -3.42
CA LEU A 39 6.60 -25.62 -3.85
C LEU A 39 7.83 -24.71 -3.70
N SER A 40 7.65 -23.39 -3.75
CA SER A 40 8.74 -22.41 -3.64
C SER A 40 8.34 -21.24 -2.72
N PRO A 41 8.37 -21.44 -1.39
CA PRO A 41 7.93 -20.42 -0.43
C PRO A 41 8.87 -19.20 -0.40
N THR A 42 10.17 -19.44 -0.59
CA THR A 42 11.22 -18.41 -0.60
C THR A 42 11.02 -17.40 -1.72
N THR A 43 10.66 -17.85 -2.92
CA THR A 43 10.42 -16.94 -4.05
C THR A 43 9.22 -16.05 -3.80
N SER A 44 8.13 -16.59 -3.22
CA SER A 44 6.94 -15.80 -2.89
C SER A 44 7.22 -14.72 -1.84
N MET A 45 8.02 -15.04 -0.83
CA MET A 45 8.44 -14.07 0.20
C MET A 45 9.32 -12.96 -0.40
N ILE A 46 10.26 -13.30 -1.29
CA ILE A 46 11.12 -12.30 -1.94
C ILE A 46 10.26 -11.32 -2.77
N TRP A 47 9.31 -11.83 -3.57
CA TRP A 47 8.41 -10.99 -4.34
C TRP A 47 7.54 -10.09 -3.46
N ALA A 48 6.97 -10.63 -2.37
CA ALA A 48 6.19 -9.83 -1.43
C ALA A 48 7.03 -8.73 -0.78
N MET A 49 8.26 -9.04 -0.35
CA MET A 49 9.19 -8.05 0.23
C MET A 49 9.58 -6.95 -0.76
N ILE A 50 9.85 -7.30 -2.03
CA ILE A 50 10.17 -6.31 -3.07
C ILE A 50 9.00 -5.33 -3.28
N ILE A 51 7.76 -5.85 -3.34
CA ILE A 51 6.57 -5.04 -3.54
C ILE A 51 6.32 -4.12 -2.34
N LEU A 52 6.43 -4.62 -1.10
CA LEU A 52 6.31 -3.80 0.11
C LEU A 52 7.38 -2.69 0.16
N LEU A 53 8.62 -3.01 -0.20
CA LEU A 53 9.71 -2.03 -0.21
C LEU A 53 9.47 -0.95 -1.28
N LEU A 54 8.93 -1.30 -2.44
CA LEU A 54 8.57 -0.34 -3.48
C LEU A 54 7.41 0.58 -3.05
N LEU A 55 6.38 0.04 -2.40
CA LEU A 55 5.25 0.79 -1.86
C LEU A 55 5.68 1.80 -0.79
N THR A 56 6.50 1.36 0.16
CA THR A 56 7.06 2.24 1.21
C THR A 56 7.97 3.33 0.64
N LEU A 57 8.81 3.01 -0.36
CA LEU A 57 9.63 4.02 -1.05
C LEU A 57 8.79 5.02 -1.84
N GLY A 58 7.72 4.55 -2.52
CA GLY A 58 6.79 5.42 -3.23
C GLY A 58 6.10 6.41 -2.29
N LEU A 59 5.73 5.96 -1.09
CA LEU A 59 5.15 6.82 -0.06
C LEU A 59 6.14 7.83 0.52
N ILE A 60 7.43 7.51 0.61
CA ILE A 60 8.46 8.46 1.06
C ILE A 60 8.71 9.56 0.01
N TYR A 61 8.53 9.24 -1.26
CA TYR A 61 8.72 10.19 -2.36
C TYR A 61 7.55 11.18 -2.50
N GLU A 62 6.33 10.73 -2.20
CA GLU A 62 5.09 11.53 -2.22
C GLU A 62 4.94 12.39 -0.95
#